data_AF-A0AAD7UP06-F1
#
_entry.id   AF-A0AAD7UP06-F1
#
_cell.length_a   1.000
_cell.length_b   1.000
_cell.length_c   1.000
_cell.angle_alpha   90.00
_cell.angle_beta   90.00
_cell.angle_gamma   90.00
#
_symmetry.space_group_name_H-M   'P 1'
#
loop_
_entity.id
_entity.type
_entity.pdbx_description
1 polymer ?
#
loop_
_entity_poly.entity_id
_entity_poly.type
_entity_poly.pdbx_seq_one_letter_code
_entity_poly.pdbx_strand_id
1 'polypeptide(L)'
;MKVYLHYNECAAESLRQTLKVTLPKKWENGPAKNLIETFVKNYNEKHPMNQLDVATIRLETEMREVISQNAVVSERINDRQDLYVKVGQSPPQVTPTFAETGVDDADRIRTCRNFGCNKKYTLRTNFEGECRYHTKPPVFHETAKYWSCCPHKKAYDWESFMEIKGCATGLHSDIKPGGNQFLGGQELRGQDAGKKLKTVEDFNREQRGDAPPVAEKPIDLLKRALVGVGVSAQDFDAAKQALMAKFADDESEVLAEFATEFGFGLHNLIGTTGDGPPPTVPP
;
A
#
# COMPACT_ATOMS: atom_id res chain seq x y z
N MET A 1 3.70 16.14 -18.49
CA MET A 1 3.59 17.59 -18.23
C MET A 1 4.99 18.23 -18.21
N LYS A 2 5.15 19.50 -18.59
CA LYS A 2 6.40 20.28 -18.46
C LYS A 2 6.17 21.50 -17.57
N VAL A 3 7.11 21.87 -16.73
CA VAL A 3 7.03 23.09 -15.89
C VAL A 3 8.36 23.81 -15.89
N TYR A 4 8.32 25.12 -15.62
CA TYR A 4 9.49 25.97 -15.52
C TYR A 4 9.63 26.49 -14.10
N LEU A 5 10.81 26.33 -13.49
CA LEU A 5 11.11 26.76 -12.12
C LEU A 5 12.13 27.89 -12.18
N HIS A 6 11.76 29.09 -11.73
CA HIS A 6 12.58 30.29 -11.77
C HIS A 6 12.99 30.72 -10.37
N TYR A 7 14.28 30.77 -10.10
CA TYR A 7 14.84 31.36 -8.89
C TYR A 7 15.49 32.69 -9.22
N ASN A 8 14.82 33.79 -8.87
CA ASN A 8 15.21 35.16 -9.24
C ASN A 8 15.42 36.10 -8.03
N GLU A 9 15.31 35.58 -6.80
CA GLU A 9 15.34 36.40 -5.57
C GLU A 9 16.73 36.78 -5.08
N CYS A 10 17.80 36.18 -5.62
CA CYS A 10 19.12 36.55 -5.18
C CYS A 10 19.54 37.90 -5.80
N ALA A 11 20.12 38.77 -4.97
CA ALA A 11 20.66 40.07 -5.38
C ALA A 11 21.80 39.94 -6.42
N ALA A 12 22.50 38.79 -6.44
CA ALA A 12 23.52 38.49 -7.42
C ALA A 12 22.92 37.76 -8.63
N GLU A 13 23.11 38.32 -9.83
CA GLU A 13 22.61 37.73 -11.08
C GLU A 13 23.20 36.34 -11.38
N SER A 14 24.40 36.05 -10.87
CA SER A 14 25.08 34.75 -11.00
C SER A 14 24.40 33.61 -10.23
N LEU A 15 23.46 33.93 -9.35
CA LEU A 15 22.70 32.97 -8.54
C LEU A 15 21.26 32.81 -9.04
N ARG A 16 20.89 33.48 -10.15
CA ARG A 16 19.59 33.28 -10.78
C ARG A 16 19.62 32.00 -11.62
N GLN A 17 18.63 31.15 -11.45
CA GLN A 17 18.56 29.89 -12.20
C GLN A 17 17.13 29.60 -12.65
N THR A 18 16.99 29.22 -13.93
CA THR A 18 15.75 28.66 -14.47
C THR A 18 15.96 27.19 -14.81
N LEU A 19 15.10 26.32 -14.27
CA LEU A 19 15.13 24.88 -14.53
C LEU A 19 13.83 24.46 -15.23
N LYS A 20 13.98 23.88 -16.42
CA LYS A 20 12.88 23.24 -17.14
C LYS A 20 12.78 21.79 -16.70
N VAL A 21 11.67 21.41 -16.05
CA VAL A 21 11.43 20.04 -15.61
C VAL A 21 10.37 19.41 -16.49
N THR A 22 10.69 18.26 -17.09
CA THR A 22 9.70 17.40 -17.73
C THR A 22 9.22 16.39 -16.68
N LEU A 23 7.98 16.54 -16.23
CA LEU A 23 7.41 15.70 -15.18
C LEU A 23 7.17 14.27 -15.67
N PRO A 24 7.70 13.25 -14.97
CA PRO A 24 7.31 11.87 -15.15
C PRO A 24 5.82 11.65 -14.79
N LYS A 25 5.11 10.75 -15.50
CA LYS A 25 3.70 10.42 -15.20
C LYS A 25 3.44 10.06 -13.73
N LYS A 26 4.38 9.37 -13.08
CA LYS A 26 4.29 8.99 -11.65
C LYS A 26 4.24 10.19 -10.68
N TRP A 27 4.65 11.38 -11.13
CA TRP A 27 4.66 12.60 -10.31
C TRP A 27 3.42 13.47 -10.53
N GLU A 28 2.62 13.20 -11.57
CA GLU A 28 1.40 13.98 -11.84
C GLU A 28 0.44 13.91 -10.65
N ASN A 29 0.33 12.74 -9.99
CA ASN A 29 -0.47 12.56 -8.77
C ASN A 29 0.38 12.60 -7.48
N GLY A 30 1.66 12.96 -7.57
CA GLY A 30 2.57 13.04 -6.44
C GLY A 30 2.61 14.42 -5.78
N PRO A 31 3.33 14.57 -4.65
CA PRO A 31 3.48 15.85 -3.98
C PRO A 31 4.39 16.80 -4.75
N ALA A 32 4.08 18.10 -4.71
CA ALA A 32 4.90 19.17 -5.27
C ALA A 32 6.31 19.25 -4.66
N LYS A 33 6.53 18.65 -3.48
CA LYS A 33 7.84 18.49 -2.83
C LYS A 33 8.90 17.92 -3.77
N ASN A 34 8.54 16.98 -4.65
CA ASN A 34 9.48 16.38 -5.60
C ASN A 34 10.07 17.41 -6.56
N LEU A 35 9.31 18.45 -6.93
CA LEU A 35 9.79 19.55 -7.78
C LEU A 35 10.81 20.42 -7.03
N ILE A 36 10.57 20.67 -5.75
CA ILE A 36 11.47 21.44 -4.88
C ILE A 36 12.79 20.69 -4.70
N GLU A 37 12.72 19.40 -4.34
CA GLU A 37 13.92 18.55 -4.15
C GLU A 37 14.75 18.48 -5.44
N THR A 38 14.10 18.35 -6.60
CA THR A 38 14.78 18.33 -7.91
C THR A 38 15.49 19.65 -8.20
N PHE A 39 14.83 20.78 -7.91
CA PHE A 39 15.41 22.10 -8.09
C PHE A 39 16.62 22.32 -7.17
N VAL A 40 16.46 22.05 -5.88
CA VAL A 40 17.51 22.21 -4.86
C VAL A 40 18.74 21.40 -5.20
N LYS A 41 18.55 20.13 -5.57
CA LYS A 41 19.65 19.26 -5.98
C LYS A 41 20.43 19.86 -7.15
N ASN A 42 19.73 20.28 -8.21
CA ASN A 42 20.38 20.83 -9.40
C ASN A 42 21.06 22.19 -9.15
N TYR A 43 20.49 22.99 -8.26
CA TYR A 43 21.05 24.28 -7.89
C TYR A 43 22.29 24.12 -7.00
N ASN A 44 22.25 23.27 -5.97
CA ASN A 44 23.36 23.04 -5.05
C ASN A 44 24.56 22.38 -5.73
N GLU A 45 24.32 21.55 -6.76
CA GLU A 45 25.38 21.01 -7.63
C GLU A 45 26.15 22.11 -8.37
N LYS A 46 25.47 23.21 -8.75
CA LYS A 46 26.07 24.34 -9.48
C LYS A 46 26.57 25.46 -8.57
N HIS A 47 26.08 25.52 -7.34
CA HIS A 47 26.38 26.59 -6.38
C HIS A 47 26.85 26.01 -5.03
N PRO A 48 28.09 25.46 -4.94
CA PRO A 48 28.59 24.85 -3.71
C PRO A 48 28.71 25.81 -2.51
N MET A 49 28.91 27.11 -2.76
CA MET A 49 29.06 28.13 -1.72
C MET A 49 27.74 28.75 -1.25
N ASN A 50 26.64 28.53 -1.98
CA ASN A 50 25.34 29.10 -1.64
C ASN A 50 24.28 28.01 -1.79
N GLN A 51 24.29 27.04 -0.89
CA GLN A 51 23.37 25.92 -0.94
C GLN A 51 21.98 26.34 -0.43
N LEU A 52 20.95 25.90 -1.15
CA LEU A 52 19.57 26.06 -0.74
C LEU A 52 19.12 24.83 0.04
N ASP A 53 18.23 25.04 1.01
CA ASP A 53 17.59 23.98 1.78
C ASP A 53 16.11 23.83 1.39
N VAL A 54 15.67 22.58 1.21
CA VAL A 54 14.29 22.21 0.85
C VAL A 54 13.29 22.76 1.87
N ALA A 55 13.66 22.86 3.16
CA ALA A 55 12.77 23.39 4.19
C ALA A 55 12.54 24.90 4.09
N THR A 56 13.49 25.63 3.50
CA THR A 56 13.47 27.10 3.37
C THR A 56 12.86 27.60 2.07
N ILE A 57 12.53 26.69 1.16
CA ILE A 57 12.05 27.02 -0.19
C ILE A 57 10.55 26.79 -0.31
N ARG A 58 9.91 27.74 -0.98
CA ARG A 58 8.52 27.65 -1.42
C ARG A 58 8.38 27.87 -2.92
N LEU A 59 7.32 27.30 -3.48
CA LEU A 59 6.92 27.50 -4.87
C LEU A 59 5.76 28.50 -4.91
N GLU A 60 5.87 29.50 -5.77
CA GLU A 60 4.83 30.48 -6.04
C GLU A 60 4.41 30.43 -7.51
N THR A 61 3.15 30.67 -7.78
CA THR A 61 2.67 30.93 -9.15
C THR A 61 2.95 32.38 -9.55
N GLU A 62 2.74 32.71 -10.83
CA GLU A 62 2.78 34.11 -11.31
C GLU A 62 1.82 35.03 -10.52
N MET A 63 0.69 34.50 -10.05
CA MET A 63 -0.28 35.20 -9.21
C MET A 63 0.14 35.34 -7.74
N ARG A 64 1.39 34.99 -7.40
CA ARG A 64 1.93 34.95 -6.02
C ARG A 64 1.18 33.99 -5.09
N GLU A 65 0.50 32.99 -5.64
CA GLU A 65 -0.14 31.95 -4.84
C GLU A 65 0.91 30.93 -4.41
N VAL A 66 0.99 30.67 -3.11
CA VAL A 66 1.95 29.71 -2.54
C VAL A 66 1.43 28.29 -2.74
N ILE A 67 2.20 27.47 -3.44
CA ILE A 67 1.93 26.04 -3.61
C ILE A 67 2.53 25.30 -2.41
N SER A 68 1.68 24.62 -1.64
CA SER A 68 2.11 23.78 -0.53
C SER A 68 2.99 22.62 -1.02
N GLN A 69 4.01 22.26 -0.24
CA GLN A 69 4.91 21.14 -0.56
C GLN A 69 4.16 19.79 -0.68
N ASN A 70 3.05 19.64 0.03
CA ASN A 70 2.22 18.42 0.00
C ASN A 70 1.09 18.49 -1.04
N ALA A 71 0.96 19.59 -1.79
CA ALA A 71 -0.08 19.72 -2.80
C ALA A 71 0.16 18.74 -3.96
N VAL A 72 -0.94 18.21 -4.51
CA VAL A 72 -0.89 17.34 -5.69
C VAL A 72 -0.57 18.19 -6.92
N VAL A 73 0.43 17.76 -7.69
CA VAL A 73 0.90 18.51 -8.87
C VAL A 73 -0.21 18.70 -9.90
N SER A 74 -0.96 17.66 -10.25
CA SER A 74 -2.03 17.73 -11.27
C SER A 74 -3.21 18.64 -10.90
N GLU A 75 -3.43 18.91 -9.61
CA GLU A 75 -4.53 19.76 -9.15
C GLU A 75 -4.18 21.25 -9.13
N ARG A 76 -2.89 21.57 -8.97
CA ARG A 76 -2.41 22.94 -8.72
C ARG A 76 -1.45 23.47 -9.79
N ILE A 77 -0.92 22.59 -10.64
CA ILE A 77 0.10 22.92 -11.62
C ILE A 77 -0.32 22.42 -13.01
N ASN A 78 -0.36 23.32 -13.98
CA ASN A 78 -0.75 23.09 -15.36
C ASN A 78 0.45 22.78 -16.27
N ASP A 79 0.20 22.23 -17.46
CA ASP A 79 1.24 22.03 -18.46
C ASP A 79 1.83 23.36 -18.93
N ARG A 80 3.16 23.41 -18.94
CA ARG A 80 4.01 24.57 -19.28
C ARG A 80 3.85 25.76 -18.35
N GLN A 81 3.40 25.55 -17.11
CA GLN A 81 3.28 26.62 -16.13
C GLN A 81 4.66 27.07 -15.60
N ASP A 82 4.81 28.38 -15.43
CA ASP A 82 5.94 29.03 -14.78
C ASP A 82 5.71 29.11 -13.27
N LEU A 83 6.68 28.59 -12.51
CA LEU A 83 6.71 28.55 -11.06
C LEU A 83 7.94 29.31 -10.59
N TYR A 84 7.78 30.08 -9.52
CA TYR A 84 8.84 30.91 -8.95
C TYR A 84 9.28 30.31 -7.62
N VAL A 85 10.56 30.01 -7.52
CA VAL A 85 11.20 29.51 -6.30
C VAL A 85 11.57 30.72 -5.45
N LYS A 86 11.05 30.79 -4.22
CA LYS A 86 11.37 31.86 -3.26
C LYS A 86 12.00 31.29 -1.98
N VAL A 87 12.95 32.02 -1.40
CA VAL A 87 13.64 31.66 -0.15
C VAL A 87 13.05 32.49 0.99
N GLY A 88 12.49 31.80 1.97
CA GLY A 88 11.94 32.44 3.16
C GLY A 88 11.19 31.43 4.02
N GLN A 89 11.15 31.67 5.33
CA GLN A 89 10.19 30.96 6.18
C GLN A 89 8.83 31.10 5.52
N SER A 90 8.05 30.00 5.47
CA SER A 90 6.62 30.12 5.24
C SER A 90 6.15 31.28 6.10
N PRO A 91 5.28 32.20 5.63
CA PRO A 91 4.46 32.92 6.58
C PRO A 91 3.98 31.85 7.58
N PRO A 92 4.08 32.06 8.90
CA PRO A 92 3.49 31.12 9.85
C PRO A 92 2.14 30.77 9.27
N GLN A 93 1.80 29.49 9.15
CA GLN A 93 0.56 29.09 8.51
C GLN A 93 -0.60 29.88 9.14
N VAL A 94 -0.88 31.05 8.58
CA VAL A 94 -2.21 31.45 8.24
C VAL A 94 -2.56 30.37 7.23
N THR A 95 -3.05 29.27 7.79
CA THR A 95 -4.36 28.79 7.41
C THR A 95 -5.11 29.97 6.80
N PRO A 96 -5.81 29.83 5.67
CA PRO A 96 -6.85 30.80 5.43
C PRO A 96 -7.74 30.73 6.68
N THR A 97 -7.52 31.64 7.64
CA THR A 97 -8.54 32.31 8.40
C THR A 97 -9.30 33.02 7.30
N PHE A 98 -10.08 32.23 6.54
CA PHE A 98 -11.42 32.65 6.20
C PHE A 98 -11.91 33.29 7.47
N ALA A 99 -12.09 34.61 7.43
CA ALA A 99 -12.59 35.39 8.53
C ALA A 99 -13.58 34.52 9.30
N GLU A 100 -13.17 34.10 10.49
CA GLU A 100 -13.96 33.25 11.34
C GLU A 100 -15.14 34.12 11.75
N THR A 101 -16.21 34.05 10.96
CA THR A 101 -17.54 34.04 11.54
C THR A 101 -17.45 32.96 12.62
N GLY A 102 -17.50 33.36 13.89
CA GLY A 102 -17.32 32.47 15.04
C GLY A 102 -18.33 31.34 15.03
N VAL A 103 -18.01 30.27 14.31
CA VAL A 103 -18.77 29.02 14.26
C VAL A 103 -17.89 28.01 14.97
N ASP A 104 -18.38 27.48 16.08
CA ASP A 104 -17.72 26.44 16.85
C ASP A 104 -17.26 25.30 15.93
N ASP A 105 -16.07 24.72 16.16
CA ASP A 105 -15.55 23.62 15.31
C ASP A 105 -16.54 22.44 15.22
N ALA A 106 -17.38 22.29 16.25
CA ALA A 106 -18.46 21.32 16.31
C ALA A 106 -19.52 21.49 15.20
N ASP A 107 -19.75 22.73 14.76
CA ASP A 107 -20.76 23.12 13.77
C ASP A 107 -20.17 23.35 12.37
N ARG A 108 -18.86 23.16 12.22
CA ARG A 108 -18.20 23.22 10.91
C ARG A 108 -18.67 22.08 10.02
N ILE A 109 -19.19 22.44 8.85
CA ILE A 109 -19.62 21.46 7.83
C ILE A 109 -18.40 20.78 7.21
N ARG A 110 -18.33 19.45 7.33
CA ARG A 110 -17.32 18.56 6.78
C ARG A 110 -17.96 17.61 5.76
N THR A 111 -17.17 17.10 4.81
CA THR A 111 -17.64 16.12 3.82
C THR A 111 -17.08 14.74 4.15
N CYS A 112 -17.96 13.74 4.27
CA CYS A 112 -17.58 12.36 4.54
C CYS A 112 -16.78 11.76 3.37
N ARG A 113 -15.64 11.16 3.69
CA ARG A 113 -14.73 10.49 2.75
C ARG A 113 -14.74 8.97 2.85
N ASN A 114 -15.59 8.40 3.70
CA ASN A 114 -15.87 6.97 3.68
C ASN A 114 -16.45 6.57 2.32
N PHE A 115 -16.04 5.41 1.80
CA PHE A 115 -16.40 4.96 0.46
C PHE A 115 -17.91 4.91 0.25
N GLY A 116 -18.40 5.62 -0.77
CA GLY A 116 -19.82 5.64 -1.16
C GLY A 116 -20.74 6.50 -0.29
N CYS A 117 -20.23 7.23 0.71
CA CYS A 117 -21.07 8.09 1.56
C CYS A 117 -21.23 9.51 1.00
N ASN A 118 -20.13 10.27 0.86
CA ASN A 118 -20.08 11.65 0.34
C ASN A 118 -21.04 12.67 1.00
N LYS A 119 -21.70 12.33 2.11
CA LYS A 119 -22.62 13.22 2.83
C LYS A 119 -21.85 14.32 3.55
N LYS A 120 -22.47 15.50 3.65
CA LYS A 120 -22.01 16.58 4.50
C LYS A 120 -22.52 16.37 5.93
N TYR A 121 -21.67 16.60 6.93
CA TYR A 121 -21.99 16.41 8.34
C TYR A 121 -21.26 17.45 9.20
N THR A 122 -21.73 17.69 10.42
CA THR A 122 -20.98 18.45 11.44
C THR A 122 -20.59 17.50 12.55
N LEU A 123 -19.61 17.84 13.39
CA LEU A 123 -19.24 16.97 14.50
C LEU A 123 -20.39 16.83 15.51
N ARG A 124 -21.22 17.87 15.66
CA ARG A 124 -22.41 17.84 16.51
C ARG A 124 -23.48 16.86 16.02
N THR A 125 -23.60 16.67 14.70
CA THR A 125 -24.57 15.76 14.09
C THR A 125 -23.97 14.41 13.70
N ASN A 126 -22.72 14.14 14.08
CA ASN A 126 -22.03 12.88 13.75
C ASN A 126 -22.34 11.80 14.79
N PHE A 127 -23.42 11.08 14.60
CA PHE A 127 -23.81 9.97 15.46
C PHE A 127 -23.38 8.62 14.89
N GLU A 128 -23.15 7.65 15.77
CA GLU A 128 -22.83 6.29 15.36
C GLU A 128 -24.02 5.67 14.62
N GLY A 129 -23.79 5.21 13.39
CA GLY A 129 -24.83 4.58 12.55
C GLY A 129 -25.35 5.45 11.41
N GLU A 130 -25.10 6.77 11.44
CA GLU A 130 -25.57 7.72 10.40
C GLU A 130 -24.81 7.59 9.07
N CYS A 131 -23.51 7.28 9.15
CA CYS A 131 -22.71 7.02 7.97
C CYS A 131 -22.92 5.60 7.49
N ARG A 132 -23.62 5.43 6.35
CA ARG A 132 -23.66 4.17 5.60
C ARG A 132 -22.60 4.20 4.50
N TYR A 133 -21.63 3.29 4.57
CA TYR A 133 -20.46 3.29 3.68
C TYR A 133 -20.01 1.87 3.32
N HIS A 134 -19.08 1.78 2.38
CA HIS A 134 -18.42 0.56 1.96
C HIS A 134 -17.06 0.42 2.65
N THR A 135 -16.73 -0.74 3.19
CA THR A 135 -15.47 -0.94 3.93
C THR A 135 -14.26 -1.14 3.04
N LYS A 136 -14.49 -1.43 1.75
CA LYS A 136 -13.45 -1.71 0.76
C LYS A 136 -13.60 -0.83 -0.48
N PRO A 137 -12.52 -0.60 -1.22
CA PRO A 137 -12.53 0.20 -2.44
C PRO A 137 -13.49 -0.32 -3.53
N PRO A 138 -13.78 0.50 -4.55
CA PRO A 138 -14.54 0.08 -5.72
C PRO A 138 -13.70 -0.80 -6.65
N VAL A 139 -14.37 -1.65 -7.41
CA VAL A 139 -13.82 -2.55 -8.42
C VAL A 139 -14.43 -2.23 -9.78
N PHE A 140 -13.57 -2.14 -10.79
CA PHE A 140 -13.97 -1.93 -12.18
C PHE A 140 -13.37 -3.04 -13.06
N HIS A 141 -14.20 -4.01 -13.46
CA HIS A 141 -13.78 -5.16 -14.28
C HIS A 141 -14.86 -5.53 -15.29
N GLU A 142 -14.48 -5.80 -16.54
CA GLU A 142 -15.40 -6.24 -17.61
C GLU A 142 -16.69 -5.42 -17.70
N THR A 143 -16.56 -4.09 -17.69
CA THR A 143 -17.67 -3.10 -17.68
C THR A 143 -18.52 -3.04 -16.41
N ALA A 144 -18.44 -4.06 -15.55
CA ALA A 144 -19.09 -4.09 -14.25
C ALA A 144 -18.35 -3.20 -13.23
N LYS A 145 -19.14 -2.50 -12.41
CA LYS A 145 -18.72 -1.58 -11.36
C LYS A 145 -19.37 -2.04 -10.06
N TYR A 146 -18.58 -2.28 -9.03
CA TYR A 146 -19.09 -2.74 -7.73
C TYR A 146 -18.12 -2.38 -6.61
N TRP A 147 -18.52 -2.57 -5.37
CA TRP A 147 -17.65 -2.39 -4.20
C TRP A 147 -17.04 -3.73 -3.81
N SER A 148 -15.75 -3.81 -3.47
CA SER A 148 -15.13 -5.11 -3.15
C SER A 148 -15.73 -5.80 -1.91
N CYS A 149 -16.37 -5.03 -1.02
CA CYS A 149 -17.13 -5.56 0.11
C CYS A 149 -18.54 -6.06 -0.29
N CYS A 150 -19.02 -5.74 -1.49
CA CYS A 150 -20.33 -6.11 -2.03
C CYS A 150 -20.24 -6.59 -3.49
N PRO A 151 -19.54 -7.71 -3.77
CA PRO A 151 -19.33 -8.19 -5.13
C PRO A 151 -20.62 -8.61 -5.87
N HIS A 152 -21.69 -8.89 -5.13
CA HIS A 152 -23.00 -9.24 -5.68
C HIS A 152 -23.80 -8.02 -6.18
N LYS A 153 -23.49 -6.80 -5.72
CA LYS A 153 -24.16 -5.57 -6.16
C LYS A 153 -23.37 -4.95 -7.30
N LYS A 154 -23.55 -5.49 -8.50
CA LYS A 154 -22.89 -5.00 -9.72
C LYS A 154 -23.79 -4.01 -10.45
N ALA A 155 -23.21 -2.89 -10.85
CA ALA A 155 -23.81 -1.92 -11.74
C ALA A 155 -23.02 -1.89 -13.06
N TYR A 156 -23.69 -1.54 -14.16
CA TYR A 156 -23.07 -1.45 -15.48
C TYR A 156 -22.94 0.00 -15.97
N ASP A 157 -23.76 0.90 -15.44
CA ASP A 157 -23.69 2.35 -15.58
C ASP A 157 -23.14 3.03 -14.31
N TRP A 158 -22.78 4.32 -14.42
CA TRP A 158 -22.18 5.07 -13.31
C TRP A 158 -23.20 5.48 -12.24
N GLU A 159 -24.42 5.83 -12.65
CA GLU A 159 -25.47 6.28 -11.74
C GLU A 159 -25.90 5.15 -10.81
N SER A 160 -26.20 3.97 -11.36
CA SER A 160 -26.55 2.77 -10.59
C SER A 160 -25.41 2.35 -9.65
N PHE A 161 -24.15 2.58 -10.01
CA PHE A 161 -23.00 2.32 -9.13
C PHE A 161 -22.99 3.26 -7.92
N MET A 162 -23.27 4.55 -8.14
CA MET A 162 -23.36 5.56 -7.07
C MET A 162 -24.55 5.31 -6.13
N GLU A 163 -25.61 4.67 -6.63
CA GLU A 163 -26.79 4.29 -5.84
C GLU A 163 -26.57 3.05 -4.94
N ILE A 164 -25.47 2.29 -5.11
CA ILE A 164 -25.18 1.12 -4.29
C ILE A 164 -24.98 1.54 -2.84
N LYS A 165 -26.01 1.31 -2.01
CA LYS A 165 -25.99 1.61 -0.57
C LYS A 165 -24.83 0.90 0.13
N GLY A 166 -24.15 1.66 1.01
CA GLY A 166 -23.10 1.16 1.90
C GLY A 166 -23.52 -0.06 2.70
N CYS A 167 -22.61 -1.01 2.88
CA CYS A 167 -22.83 -2.26 3.60
C CYS A 167 -22.46 -2.22 5.08
N ALA A 168 -21.76 -1.18 5.51
CA ALA A 168 -21.40 -0.95 6.91
C ALA A 168 -21.95 0.39 7.39
N THR A 169 -22.08 0.51 8.70
CA THR A 169 -22.54 1.71 9.39
C THR A 169 -21.48 2.19 10.37
N GLY A 170 -21.41 3.49 10.62
CA GLY A 170 -20.46 4.07 11.58
C GLY A 170 -20.55 5.58 11.63
N LEU A 171 -19.48 6.21 12.11
CA LEU A 171 -19.33 7.67 12.11
C LEU A 171 -18.88 8.17 10.73
N HIS A 172 -19.29 9.37 10.38
CA HIS A 172 -18.71 10.10 9.26
C HIS A 172 -17.26 10.50 9.57
N SER A 173 -16.40 10.44 8.56
CA SER A 173 -15.00 10.81 8.65
C SER A 173 -14.60 11.65 7.44
N ASP A 174 -13.85 12.73 7.64
CA ASP A 174 -13.24 13.56 6.59
C ASP A 174 -11.85 13.06 6.16
N ILE A 175 -11.36 12.02 6.84
CA ILE A 175 -10.11 11.32 6.54
C ILE A 175 -10.38 10.26 5.46
N LYS A 176 -9.54 10.22 4.43
CA LYS A 176 -9.63 9.18 3.40
C LYS A 176 -9.26 7.82 4.00
N PRO A 177 -10.03 6.74 3.75
CA PRO A 177 -9.64 5.39 4.15
C PRO A 177 -8.26 5.02 3.59
N GLY A 178 -7.42 4.39 4.40
CA GLY A 178 -6.10 3.92 3.97
C GLY A 178 -6.18 2.78 2.93
N GLY A 179 -5.13 2.62 2.12
CA GLY A 179 -5.04 1.59 1.09
C GLY A 179 -5.36 2.08 -0.32
N ASN A 180 -5.61 1.14 -1.24
CA ASN A 180 -5.89 1.45 -2.65
C ASN A 180 -7.23 2.18 -2.78
N GLN A 181 -7.24 3.27 -3.56
CA GLN A 181 -8.46 4.08 -3.79
C GLN A 181 -9.47 3.40 -4.74
N PHE A 182 -9.01 2.43 -5.53
CA PHE A 182 -9.80 1.57 -6.41
C PHE A 182 -9.00 0.29 -6.67
N LEU A 183 -9.67 -0.85 -6.86
CA LEU A 183 -9.05 -2.07 -7.36
C LEU A 183 -9.29 -2.16 -8.86
N GLY A 184 -8.22 -1.93 -9.62
CA GLY A 184 -8.23 -2.02 -11.07
C GLY A 184 -8.12 -3.46 -11.57
N GLY A 185 -8.37 -3.67 -12.87
CA GLY A 185 -8.34 -5.00 -13.48
C GLY A 185 -6.99 -5.72 -13.39
N GLN A 186 -5.86 -5.02 -13.24
CA GLN A 186 -4.55 -5.65 -13.04
C GLN A 186 -4.42 -6.29 -11.64
N GLU A 187 -4.98 -5.66 -10.60
CA GLU A 187 -4.90 -6.16 -9.23
C GLU A 187 -5.81 -7.38 -9.02
N LEU A 188 -7.02 -7.37 -9.59
CA LEU A 188 -7.88 -8.56 -9.55
C LEU A 188 -7.29 -9.73 -10.34
N ARG A 189 -6.76 -9.51 -11.55
CA ARG A 189 -6.14 -10.58 -12.34
C ARG A 189 -4.94 -11.24 -11.66
N GLY A 190 -4.23 -10.52 -10.79
CA GLY A 190 -3.15 -11.09 -9.99
C GLY A 190 -3.65 -12.04 -8.89
N GLN A 191 -4.84 -11.78 -8.34
CA GLN A 191 -5.46 -12.63 -7.31
C GLN A 191 -6.16 -13.85 -7.93
N ASP A 192 -6.80 -13.66 -9.09
CA ASP A 192 -7.46 -14.72 -9.88
C ASP A 192 -6.55 -15.32 -10.96
N ALA A 193 -5.23 -15.24 -10.80
CA ALA A 193 -4.28 -15.91 -11.68
C ALA A 193 -4.45 -17.42 -11.50
N GLY A 194 -5.43 -17.99 -12.21
CA GLY A 194 -5.64 -19.42 -12.31
C GLY A 194 -4.35 -20.13 -12.74
N LYS A 195 -4.33 -21.46 -12.53
CA LYS A 195 -3.19 -22.35 -12.80
C LYS A 195 -2.34 -21.84 -13.96
N LYS A 196 -1.09 -21.49 -13.63
CA LYS A 196 -0.07 -21.04 -14.59
C LYS A 196 -0.16 -21.93 -15.83
N LEU A 197 -0.41 -21.32 -16.99
CA LEU A 197 -0.52 -22.05 -18.24
C LEU A 197 0.73 -22.91 -18.41
N LYS A 198 0.56 -24.19 -18.77
CA LYS A 198 1.69 -25.09 -19.02
C LYS A 198 2.64 -24.45 -20.02
N THR A 199 3.93 -24.51 -19.77
CA THR A 199 4.91 -24.04 -20.73
C THR A 199 4.90 -24.94 -21.97
N VAL A 200 5.42 -24.44 -23.09
CA VAL A 200 5.64 -25.27 -24.29
C VAL A 200 6.52 -26.48 -23.95
N GLU A 201 7.49 -26.33 -23.05
CA GLU A 201 8.32 -27.45 -22.58
C GLU A 201 7.50 -28.48 -21.80
N ASP A 202 6.56 -28.06 -20.95
CA ASP A 202 5.69 -28.98 -20.20
C ASP A 202 4.77 -29.77 -21.13
N PHE A 203 4.19 -29.11 -22.14
CA PHE A 203 3.33 -29.77 -23.13
C PHE A 203 4.12 -30.78 -24.00
N ASN A 204 5.34 -30.40 -24.40
CA ASN A 204 6.23 -31.27 -25.18
C ASN A 204 6.75 -32.47 -24.36
N ARG A 205 6.84 -32.33 -23.03
CA ARG A 205 7.27 -33.41 -22.13
C ARG A 205 6.16 -34.45 -21.93
N GLU A 206 4.92 -33.99 -21.75
CA GLU A 206 3.73 -34.85 -21.65
C GLU A 206 3.49 -35.68 -22.93
N GLN A 207 3.73 -35.08 -24.10
CA GLN A 207 3.64 -35.76 -25.40
C GLN A 207 4.73 -36.83 -25.60
N ARG A 208 5.89 -36.71 -24.93
CA ARG A 208 6.99 -37.68 -25.00
C ARG A 208 6.88 -38.81 -23.97
N GLY A 209 5.93 -38.74 -23.04
CA GLY A 209 5.78 -39.74 -21.97
C GLY A 209 6.89 -39.68 -20.91
N ASP A 210 7.72 -38.63 -20.90
CA ASP A 210 8.70 -38.40 -19.84
C ASP A 210 7.97 -37.85 -18.61
N ALA A 211 8.00 -38.61 -17.51
CA ALA A 211 7.52 -38.12 -16.23
C ALA A 211 8.29 -36.84 -15.84
N PRO A 212 7.64 -35.85 -15.21
CA PRO A 212 8.35 -34.70 -14.66
C PRO A 212 9.43 -35.18 -13.67
N PRO A 213 10.51 -34.42 -13.44
CA PRO A 213 11.29 -34.63 -12.22
C PRO A 213 10.30 -34.50 -11.06
N VAL A 214 10.03 -35.62 -10.40
CA VAL A 214 9.08 -35.69 -9.29
C VAL A 214 9.49 -34.60 -8.32
N ALA A 215 8.56 -33.69 -8.01
CA ALA A 215 8.77 -32.73 -6.93
C ALA A 215 9.19 -33.56 -5.71
N GLU A 216 10.44 -33.38 -5.27
CA GLU A 216 11.03 -34.18 -4.19
C GLU A 216 10.05 -34.19 -3.02
N LYS A 217 9.64 -35.38 -2.57
CA LYS A 217 8.57 -35.48 -1.58
C LYS A 217 9.02 -34.74 -0.31
N PRO A 218 8.12 -34.03 0.39
CA PRO A 218 8.49 -33.26 1.58
C PRO A 218 9.26 -34.07 2.64
N ILE A 219 8.96 -35.37 2.74
CA ILE A 219 9.64 -36.29 3.67
C ILE A 219 11.10 -36.58 3.27
N ASP A 220 11.41 -36.56 1.97
CA ASP A 220 12.77 -36.78 1.46
C ASP A 220 13.62 -35.50 1.63
N LEU A 221 12.98 -34.32 1.51
CA LEU A 221 13.59 -33.05 1.87
C LEU A 221 13.93 -32.98 3.37
N LEU A 222 13.02 -33.47 4.24
CA LEU A 222 13.23 -33.58 5.68
C LEU A 222 14.39 -34.53 6.01
N LYS A 223 14.45 -35.69 5.34
CA LYS A 223 15.57 -36.63 5.46
C LYS A 223 16.91 -35.95 5.19
N ARG A 224 17.01 -35.21 4.09
CA ARG A 224 18.23 -34.49 3.72
C ARG A 224 18.62 -33.43 4.76
N ALA A 225 17.64 -32.71 5.30
CA ALA A 225 17.88 -31.71 6.34
C ALA A 225 18.38 -32.35 7.65
N LEU A 226 17.73 -33.42 8.13
CA LEU A 226 18.11 -34.10 9.37
C LEU A 226 19.46 -34.81 9.26
N VAL A 227 19.77 -35.39 8.10
CA VAL A 227 21.12 -35.92 7.81
C VAL A 227 22.17 -34.82 7.86
N GLY A 228 21.86 -33.61 7.37
CA GLY A 228 22.73 -32.45 7.48
C GLY A 228 22.98 -31.97 8.91
N VAL A 229 22.09 -32.30 9.86
CA VAL A 229 22.20 -31.97 11.28
C VAL A 229 22.81 -33.15 12.09
N GLY A 230 23.12 -34.27 11.44
CA GLY A 230 23.83 -35.41 12.04
C GLY A 230 22.96 -36.63 12.38
N VAL A 231 21.68 -36.65 11.98
CA VAL A 231 20.83 -37.85 12.08
C VAL A 231 21.26 -38.86 11.02
N SER A 232 21.41 -40.14 11.36
CA SER A 232 21.78 -41.14 10.35
C SER A 232 20.62 -41.38 9.38
N ALA A 233 20.94 -41.54 8.09
CA ALA A 233 19.93 -41.82 7.07
C ALA A 233 19.19 -43.14 7.34
N GLN A 234 19.87 -44.12 7.95
CA GLN A 234 19.30 -45.42 8.32
C GLN A 234 18.28 -45.29 9.45
N ASP A 235 18.57 -44.47 10.47
CA ASP A 235 17.64 -44.25 11.58
C ASP A 235 16.39 -43.51 11.11
N PHE A 236 16.55 -42.54 10.20
CA PHE A 236 15.42 -41.84 9.59
C PHE A 236 14.53 -42.79 8.78
N ASP A 237 15.12 -43.66 7.95
CA ASP A 237 14.37 -44.63 7.15
C ASP A 237 13.64 -45.66 8.03
N ALA A 238 14.29 -46.12 9.11
CA ALA A 238 13.67 -47.03 10.07
C ALA A 238 12.48 -46.38 10.81
N ALA A 239 12.63 -45.12 11.24
CA ALA A 239 11.55 -44.36 11.86
C ALA A 239 10.39 -44.10 10.89
N LYS A 240 10.70 -43.73 9.63
CA LYS A 240 9.72 -43.57 8.56
C LYS A 240 8.93 -44.85 8.34
N GLN A 241 9.61 -45.99 8.23
CA GLN A 241 8.96 -47.28 8.01
C GLN A 241 8.06 -47.70 9.19
N ALA A 242 8.49 -47.44 10.43
CA ALA A 242 7.69 -47.71 11.62
C ALA A 242 6.41 -46.85 11.69
N LEU A 243 6.48 -45.59 11.25
CA LEU A 243 5.32 -44.69 11.18
C LEU A 243 4.41 -45.02 9.99
N MET A 244 4.95 -45.36 8.82
CA MET A 244 4.15 -45.80 7.67
C MET A 244 3.34 -47.07 7.97
N ALA A 245 3.88 -47.97 8.79
CA ALA A 245 3.15 -49.13 9.30
C ALA A 245 2.00 -48.79 10.27
N LYS A 246 2.08 -47.64 10.97
CA LYS A 246 1.04 -47.15 11.88
C LYS A 246 -0.07 -46.39 11.16
N PHE A 247 0.27 -45.64 10.11
CA PHE A 247 -0.65 -44.75 9.39
C PHE A 247 -1.07 -45.27 8.01
N ALA A 248 -1.03 -46.59 7.80
CA ALA A 248 -1.54 -47.25 6.59
C ALA A 248 -1.06 -46.59 5.28
N ASP A 249 0.23 -46.26 5.18
CA ASP A 249 0.87 -45.67 4.00
C ASP A 249 0.51 -44.19 3.69
N ASP A 250 -0.14 -43.46 4.62
CA ASP A 250 -0.37 -42.02 4.46
C ASP A 250 0.88 -41.19 4.81
N GLU A 251 1.62 -40.76 3.78
CA GLU A 251 2.84 -39.96 3.94
C GLU A 251 2.62 -38.58 4.57
N SER A 252 1.39 -38.04 4.54
CA SER A 252 1.08 -36.71 5.08
C SER A 252 0.92 -36.74 6.60
N GLU A 253 0.29 -37.77 7.14
CA GLU A 253 0.17 -38.00 8.57
C GLU A 253 1.51 -38.37 9.19
N VAL A 254 2.32 -39.18 8.50
CA VAL A 254 3.69 -39.50 8.92
C VAL A 254 4.55 -38.24 9.04
N LEU A 255 4.44 -37.31 8.10
CA LEU A 255 5.17 -36.04 8.15
C LEU A 255 4.72 -35.14 9.33
N ALA A 256 3.40 -35.10 9.60
CA ALA A 256 2.84 -34.34 10.72
C ALA A 256 3.29 -34.90 12.07
N GLU A 257 3.33 -36.23 12.20
CA GLU A 257 3.81 -36.89 13.41
C GLU A 257 5.31 -36.66 13.61
N PHE A 258 6.12 -36.77 12.55
CA PHE A 258 7.54 -36.42 12.60
C PHE A 258 7.79 -34.98 13.07
N ALA A 259 7.01 -34.03 12.55
CA ALA A 259 7.13 -32.62 12.94
C ALA A 259 6.73 -32.41 14.41
N THR A 260 5.72 -33.13 14.89
CA THR A 260 5.23 -33.05 16.26
C THR A 260 6.23 -33.66 17.25
N GLU A 261 6.72 -34.87 16.99
CA GLU A 261 7.71 -35.57 17.82
C GLU A 261 9.06 -34.84 17.84
N PHE A 262 9.52 -34.35 16.68
CA PHE A 262 10.75 -33.56 16.62
C PHE A 262 10.59 -32.21 17.32
N GLY A 263 9.42 -31.56 17.17
CA GLY A 263 9.08 -30.32 17.88
C GLY A 263 9.04 -30.52 19.39
N PHE A 264 8.45 -31.62 19.87
CA PHE A 264 8.38 -31.97 21.29
C PHE A 264 9.77 -32.33 21.85
N GLY A 265 10.58 -33.06 21.08
CA GLY A 265 11.96 -33.39 21.42
C GLY A 265 12.85 -32.15 21.52
N LEU A 266 12.76 -31.22 20.57
CA LEU A 266 13.46 -29.94 20.62
C LEU A 266 12.97 -29.08 21.79
N HIS A 267 11.67 -28.99 22.01
CA HIS A 267 11.10 -28.23 23.14
C HIS A 267 11.62 -28.75 24.49
N ASN A 268 11.74 -30.08 24.65
CA ASN A 268 12.29 -30.69 25.85
C ASN A 268 13.81 -30.56 25.96
N LEU A 269 14.55 -30.51 24.83
CA LEU A 269 16.00 -30.26 24.82
C LEU A 269 16.36 -28.80 25.11
N ILE A 270 15.55 -27.86 24.63
CA ILE A 270 15.79 -26.42 24.78
C ILE A 270 15.40 -25.93 26.18
N GLY A 271 14.63 -26.72 26.95
CA GLY A 271 14.36 -26.50 28.36
C GLY A 271 13.69 -25.16 28.63
N THR A 272 12.37 -25.14 28.74
CA THR A 272 11.65 -23.96 29.21
C THR A 272 12.05 -23.65 30.65
N THR A 273 13.04 -22.78 30.85
CA THR A 273 13.11 -21.96 32.06
C THR A 273 12.08 -20.86 31.92
N GLY A 274 10.95 -20.99 32.61
CA GLY A 274 9.96 -19.93 32.69
C GLY A 274 8.59 -20.40 33.15
N ASP A 275 8.47 -20.78 34.42
CA ASP A 275 7.19 -20.81 35.13
C ASP A 275 6.57 -19.41 35.11
N GLY A 276 5.59 -19.21 34.23
CA GLY A 276 4.68 -18.06 34.26
C GLY A 276 3.27 -18.57 34.60
N PRO A 277 2.57 -17.99 35.60
CA PRO A 277 1.27 -18.49 36.02
C PRO A 277 0.22 -18.32 34.90
N PRO A 278 -0.79 -19.21 34.85
CA PRO A 278 -1.78 -19.22 33.77
C PRO A 278 -2.61 -17.92 33.75
N PRO A 279 -2.96 -17.41 32.56
CA PRO A 279 -3.77 -16.20 32.43
C PRO A 279 -5.17 -16.43 32.98
N THR A 280 -5.54 -15.64 33.98
CA THR A 280 -6.89 -15.55 34.53
C THR A 280 -7.83 -14.93 33.50
N VAL A 281 -8.92 -15.64 33.18
CA VAL A 281 -10.03 -15.15 32.35
C VAL A 281 -10.91 -14.22 33.20
N PRO A 282 -11.14 -12.95 32.81
CA PRO A 282 -12.08 -12.06 33.50
C PRO A 282 -13.54 -12.39 33.14
N PRO A 283 -14.50 -11.99 34.01
CA PRO A 283 -15.88 -12.49 34.02
C PRO A 283 -16.73 -12.08 32.82
#